data_AF-A0AAD0RJU5-F1
#
_entry.id   AF-A0AAD0RJU5-F1
#
_cell.length_a   1.000
_cell.length_b   1.000
_cell.length_c   1.000
_cell.angle_alpha   90.00
_cell.angle_beta   90.00
_cell.angle_gamma   90.00
#
_symmetry.space_group_name_H-M   'P 1'
#
loop_
_entity.id
_entity.type
_entity.pdbx_description
1 polymer ?
#
loop_
_entity_poly.entity_id
_entity_poly.type
_entity_poly.pdbx_seq_one_letter_code
_entity_poly.pdbx_strand_id
1 'polypeptide(L)'
;MTRTVFTLIFFFWATSLSAQELILSKVTKLNVDSPIIISHVSETLVLTFEDNKLLHETLDPQRFVPAVDLSGHEHQFVWSLFEVDSRMRLPAWLQVLSEEVASTYQIQNVQQKSIQEITIFSSYNKEEAHGIVFVLEAQVVHKIEVFGQQLQFQNVINNIAARF
;
A
#
# COMPACT_ATOMS: atom_id res chain seq x y z
N MET A 1 1.22 -38.91 46.14
CA MET A 1 2.45 -38.35 45.55
C MET A 1 2.07 -37.55 44.31
N THR A 2 1.71 -36.29 44.49
CA THR A 2 1.22 -35.39 43.43
C THR A 2 2.02 -34.10 43.53
N ARG A 3 3.28 -34.15 43.10
CA ARG A 3 4.17 -32.98 43.18
C ARG A 3 5.43 -33.17 42.34
N THR A 4 5.23 -33.32 41.04
CA THR A 4 6.24 -33.04 40.01
C THR A 4 5.60 -32.08 39.03
N VAL A 5 5.65 -30.79 39.38
CA VAL A 5 6.51 -29.81 38.67
C VAL A 5 5.75 -29.32 37.44
N PHE A 6 4.79 -28.46 37.77
CA PHE A 6 3.95 -27.62 36.94
C PHE A 6 4.79 -26.50 36.28
N THR A 7 5.98 -26.83 35.76
CA THR A 7 7.06 -25.87 35.49
C THR A 7 7.59 -26.03 34.06
N LEU A 8 6.69 -26.19 33.09
CA LEU A 8 7.06 -26.21 31.67
C LEU A 8 6.02 -25.54 30.73
N ILE A 9 5.20 -24.62 31.25
CA ILE A 9 4.12 -23.98 30.46
C ILE A 9 4.35 -22.47 30.23
N PHE A 10 5.38 -21.85 30.81
CA PHE A 10 5.52 -20.38 30.82
C PHE A 10 6.69 -19.79 30.01
N PHE A 11 7.17 -20.49 28.98
CA PHE A 11 8.25 -19.97 28.10
C PHE A 11 7.84 -19.65 26.66
N PHE A 12 6.55 -19.71 26.32
CA PHE A 12 6.10 -19.48 24.93
C PHE A 12 5.43 -18.12 24.66
N TRP A 13 5.48 -17.17 25.59
CA TRP A 13 4.80 -15.88 25.46
C TRP A 13 5.78 -14.70 25.48
N ALA A 14 6.76 -14.72 24.58
CA ALA A 14 7.56 -13.54 24.28
C ALA A 14 7.59 -13.29 22.76
N THR A 15 6.42 -13.25 22.13
CA THR A 15 6.29 -12.52 20.86
C THR A 15 6.09 -11.06 21.21
N SER A 16 7.18 -10.31 21.32
CA SER A 16 7.12 -8.85 21.24
C SER A 16 6.77 -8.50 19.80
N LEU A 17 5.48 -8.52 19.46
CA LEU A 17 4.96 -7.95 18.23
C LEU A 17 5.09 -6.44 18.36
N SER A 18 6.26 -5.92 17.99
CA SER A 18 6.53 -4.49 17.95
C SER A 18 6.10 -3.99 16.57
N ALA A 19 4.89 -3.47 16.49
CA ALA A 19 4.47 -2.68 15.33
C ALA A 19 5.20 -1.33 15.37
N GLN A 20 5.82 -0.96 14.25
CA GLN A 20 6.37 0.38 14.03
C GLN A 20 5.36 1.22 13.25
N GLU A 21 5.30 2.52 13.57
CA GLU A 21 4.47 3.45 12.82
C GLU A 21 5.28 4.08 11.69
N LEU A 22 4.91 3.77 10.44
CA LEU A 22 5.37 4.52 9.28
C LEU A 22 4.43 5.71 9.06
N ILE A 23 4.96 6.91 9.29
CA ILE A 23 4.21 8.15 9.04
C ILE A 23 4.23 8.43 7.53
N LEU A 24 3.08 8.30 6.87
CA LEU A 24 2.95 8.59 5.44
C LEU A 24 2.77 10.10 5.21
N SER A 25 1.95 10.75 6.04
CA SER A 25 1.65 12.16 5.94
C SER A 25 1.30 12.79 7.30
N LYS A 26 0.75 14.01 7.28
CA LYS A 26 0.17 14.64 8.47
C LYS A 26 -1.08 13.92 8.97
N VAL A 27 -1.85 13.30 8.08
CA VAL A 27 -3.17 12.73 8.39
C VAL A 27 -3.23 11.21 8.22
N THR A 28 -2.18 10.57 7.69
CA THR A 28 -2.13 9.11 7.52
C THR A 28 -0.86 8.51 8.10
N LYS A 29 -1.03 7.34 8.70
CA LYS A 29 0.05 6.44 9.08
C LYS A 29 -0.26 5.00 8.66
N LEU A 30 0.80 4.21 8.56
CA LEU A 30 0.74 2.77 8.36
C LEU A 30 1.44 2.09 9.53
N ASN A 31 0.73 1.22 10.25
CA ASN A 31 1.38 0.35 11.22
C ASN A 31 1.97 -0.85 10.46
N VAL A 32 3.29 -1.00 10.54
CA VAL A 32 4.00 -2.13 9.95
C VAL A 32 4.59 -2.98 11.05
N ASP A 33 4.75 -4.28 10.79
CA ASP A 33 5.62 -5.11 11.62
C ASP A 33 7.06 -4.55 11.60
N SER A 34 7.93 -5.03 12.49
CA SER A 34 9.32 -4.58 12.49
C SER A 34 10.09 -5.17 11.29
N PRO A 35 10.56 -4.34 10.33
CA PRO A 35 11.33 -4.83 9.19
C PRO A 35 12.73 -5.26 9.62
N ILE A 36 13.31 -6.22 8.88
CA ILE A 36 14.70 -6.64 9.06
C ILE A 36 15.64 -5.60 8.43
N ILE A 37 15.23 -5.03 7.29
CA ILE A 37 16.00 -4.03 6.56
C ILE A 37 15.09 -2.86 6.20
N ILE A 38 15.57 -1.66 6.50
CA ILE A 38 15.02 -0.40 6.02
C ILE A 38 16.05 0.19 5.07
N SER A 39 15.66 0.47 3.83
CA SER A 39 16.54 1.06 2.81
C SER A 39 15.75 2.04 1.95
N HIS A 40 16.44 2.80 1.11
CA HIS A 40 15.80 3.68 0.14
C HIS A 40 16.50 3.57 -1.21
N VAL A 41 15.73 3.76 -2.29
CA VAL A 41 16.24 3.88 -3.66
C VAL A 41 15.55 5.09 -4.27
N SER A 42 16.31 6.16 -4.52
CA SER A 42 15.73 7.46 -4.87
C SER A 42 14.70 7.89 -3.81
N GLU A 43 13.49 8.26 -4.24
CA GLU A 43 12.35 8.65 -3.40
C GLU A 43 11.51 7.47 -2.85
N THR A 44 11.92 6.23 -3.14
CA THR A 44 11.19 5.04 -2.70
C THR A 44 11.80 4.49 -1.41
N LEU A 45 10.99 4.42 -0.35
CA LEU A 45 11.30 3.69 0.86
C LEU A 45 11.06 2.19 0.65
N VAL A 46 11.99 1.36 1.11
CA VAL A 46 11.93 -0.08 0.98
C VAL A 46 12.05 -0.73 2.37
N LEU A 47 11.01 -1.45 2.76
CA LEU A 47 10.96 -2.25 3.97
C LEU A 47 11.00 -3.73 3.60
N THR A 48 12.03 -4.44 4.06
CA THR A 48 12.18 -5.88 3.81
C THR A 48 11.95 -6.66 5.09
N PHE A 49 11.10 -7.68 4.99
CA PHE A 49 10.75 -8.64 6.03
C PHE A 49 11.28 -10.03 5.63
N GLU A 50 11.03 -11.07 6.45
CA GLU A 50 11.48 -12.43 6.13
C GLU A 50 10.90 -12.94 4.81
N ASP A 51 9.57 -12.83 4.66
CA ASP A 51 8.83 -13.43 3.55
C ASP A 51 8.17 -12.41 2.62
N ASN A 52 8.38 -11.11 2.85
CA ASN A 52 7.74 -10.07 2.06
C ASN A 52 8.57 -8.79 2.00
N LYS A 53 8.18 -7.91 1.07
CA LYS A 53 8.79 -6.61 0.86
C LYS A 53 7.70 -5.58 0.60
N LEU A 54 7.82 -4.42 1.23
CA LEU A 54 6.95 -3.27 1.03
C LEU A 54 7.78 -2.13 0.44
N LEU A 55 7.28 -1.53 -0.64
CA LEU A 55 7.81 -0.30 -1.21
C LEU A 55 6.79 0.81 -0.96
N HIS A 56 7.26 1.97 -0.56
CA HIS A 56 6.44 3.17 -0.39
C HIS A 56 7.08 4.32 -1.16
N GLU A 57 6.27 5.03 -1.92
CA GLU A 57 6.65 6.30 -2.53
C GLU A 57 5.46 7.27 -2.49
N THR A 58 5.78 8.56 -2.56
CA THR A 58 4.78 9.57 -2.87
C THR A 58 4.73 9.76 -4.37
N LEU A 59 3.52 9.80 -4.93
CA LEU A 59 3.33 10.00 -6.36
C LEU A 59 3.80 11.41 -6.72
N ASP A 60 4.84 11.47 -7.57
CA ASP A 60 5.26 12.69 -8.24
C ASP A 60 4.50 12.81 -9.57
N PRO A 61 3.59 13.79 -9.73
CA PRO A 61 2.77 13.91 -10.94
C PRO A 61 3.58 14.12 -12.21
N GLN A 62 4.82 14.60 -12.10
CA GLN A 62 5.70 14.85 -13.25
C GLN A 62 6.51 13.62 -13.66
N ARG A 63 6.54 12.57 -12.82
CA ARG A 63 7.40 11.39 -13.01
C ARG A 63 6.64 10.07 -12.98
N PHE A 64 5.43 10.04 -12.44
CA PHE A 64 4.65 8.81 -12.30
C PHE A 64 4.36 8.18 -13.66
N VAL A 65 4.02 9.00 -14.66
CA VAL A 65 3.89 8.56 -16.04
C VAL A 65 5.02 9.17 -16.88
N PRO A 66 5.82 8.35 -17.58
CA PRO A 66 6.88 8.87 -18.44
C PRO A 66 6.34 9.88 -19.47
N ALA A 67 6.99 11.04 -19.55
CA ALA A 67 6.69 12.12 -20.50
C ALA A 67 5.29 12.77 -20.36
N VAL A 68 4.58 12.56 -19.26
CA VAL A 68 3.28 13.19 -18.99
C VAL A 68 3.31 13.86 -17.61
N ASP A 69 2.99 15.15 -17.60
CA ASP A 69 2.77 15.89 -16.36
C ASP A 69 1.30 15.79 -15.95
N LEU A 70 1.05 15.13 -14.82
CA LEU A 70 -0.27 14.95 -14.24
C LEU A 70 -0.64 16.04 -13.23
N SER A 71 0.14 17.12 -13.10
CA SER A 71 -0.08 18.15 -12.08
C SER A 71 -1.48 18.75 -12.16
N GLY A 72 -2.24 18.66 -11.07
CA GLY A 72 -3.65 19.08 -10.97
C GLY A 72 -4.67 18.02 -11.41
N HIS A 73 -4.20 16.87 -11.88
CA HIS A 73 -5.01 15.74 -12.34
C HIS A 73 -4.64 14.42 -11.67
N GLU A 74 -3.67 14.41 -10.76
CA GLU A 74 -3.10 13.21 -10.15
C GLU A 74 -4.15 12.32 -9.46
N HIS A 75 -5.04 12.89 -8.64
CA HIS A 75 -6.10 12.13 -7.99
C HIS A 75 -7.08 11.54 -9.00
N GLN A 76 -7.49 12.33 -9.98
CA GLN A 76 -8.45 11.88 -10.99
C GLN A 76 -7.86 10.77 -11.86
N PHE A 77 -6.58 10.88 -12.21
CA PHE A 77 -5.85 9.88 -12.96
C PHE A 77 -5.65 8.59 -12.15
N VAL A 78 -5.30 8.68 -10.87
CA VAL A 78 -5.18 7.48 -10.02
C VAL A 78 -6.53 6.79 -9.86
N TRP A 79 -7.61 7.56 -9.68
CA TRP A 79 -8.96 7.04 -9.58
C TRP A 79 -9.38 6.25 -10.83
N SER A 80 -9.01 6.74 -12.03
CA SER A 80 -9.33 6.06 -13.29
C SER A 80 -8.56 4.76 -13.52
N LEU A 81 -7.46 4.53 -12.80
CA LEU A 81 -6.77 3.24 -12.84
C LEU A 81 -7.68 2.12 -12.31
N PHE A 82 -8.51 2.44 -11.31
CA PHE A 82 -9.33 1.48 -10.59
C PHE A 82 -10.80 1.44 -11.03
N GLU A 83 -11.33 2.56 -11.54
CA GLU A 83 -12.73 2.68 -11.91
C GLU A 83 -12.93 3.06 -13.38
N VAL A 84 -13.71 2.24 -14.09
CA VAL A 84 -14.03 2.45 -15.51
C VAL A 84 -14.79 3.76 -15.72
N ASP A 85 -15.81 4.06 -14.92
CA ASP A 85 -16.61 5.29 -15.08
C ASP A 85 -15.76 6.54 -14.84
N SER A 86 -14.82 6.48 -13.90
CA SER A 86 -13.86 7.56 -13.66
C SER A 86 -12.89 7.73 -14.82
N ARG A 87 -12.46 6.63 -15.45
CA ARG A 87 -11.68 6.65 -16.70
C ARG A 87 -12.43 7.30 -17.85
N MET A 88 -13.69 6.93 -18.08
CA MET A 88 -14.49 7.47 -19.18
C MET A 88 -14.72 8.99 -19.10
N ARG A 89 -14.52 9.61 -17.93
CA ARG A 89 -14.61 11.07 -17.73
C ARG A 89 -13.33 11.83 -18.09
N LEU A 90 -12.23 11.15 -18.35
CA LEU A 90 -10.97 11.78 -18.75
C LEU A 90 -10.97 12.15 -20.24
N PRO A 91 -10.09 13.06 -20.69
CA PRO A 91 -9.79 13.23 -22.11
C PRO A 91 -9.35 11.91 -22.74
N ALA A 92 -9.76 11.63 -23.99
CA ALA A 92 -9.57 10.33 -24.64
C ALA A 92 -8.13 9.79 -24.58
N TRP A 93 -7.13 10.65 -24.78
CA TRP A 93 -5.72 10.26 -24.70
C TRP A 93 -5.31 9.81 -23.28
N LEU A 94 -5.88 10.41 -22.24
CA LEU A 94 -5.62 10.08 -20.84
C LEU A 94 -6.40 8.84 -20.40
N GLN A 95 -7.52 8.51 -21.06
CA GLN A 95 -8.22 7.23 -20.87
C GLN A 95 -7.34 6.06 -21.28
N VAL A 96 -6.77 6.13 -22.49
CA VAL A 96 -5.86 5.11 -23.04
C VAL A 96 -4.66 4.95 -22.12
N LEU A 97 -4.05 6.06 -21.73
CA LEU A 97 -2.91 6.03 -20.81
C LEU A 97 -3.27 5.43 -19.44
N SER A 98 -4.42 5.79 -18.87
CA SER A 98 -4.90 5.21 -17.62
C SER A 98 -5.14 3.70 -17.74
N GLU A 99 -5.59 3.21 -18.89
CA GLU A 99 -5.78 1.79 -19.15
C GLU A 99 -4.44 1.06 -19.29
N GLU A 100 -3.47 1.62 -20.00
CA GLU A 100 -2.11 1.09 -20.13
C GLU A 100 -1.41 0.97 -18.76
N VAL A 101 -1.52 2.01 -17.93
CA VAL A 101 -0.95 1.99 -16.57
C VAL A 101 -1.66 0.97 -15.68
N ALA A 102 -3.00 0.89 -15.74
CA ALA A 102 -3.75 -0.11 -14.99
C ALA A 102 -3.41 -1.54 -15.43
N SER A 103 -3.19 -1.75 -16.73
CA SER A 103 -2.75 -3.04 -17.28
C SER A 103 -1.33 -3.40 -16.84
N THR A 104 -0.41 -2.42 -16.82
CA THR A 104 0.97 -2.61 -16.33
C THR A 104 1.00 -3.07 -14.87
N TYR A 105 0.14 -2.48 -14.03
CA TYR A 105 -0.03 -2.90 -12.64
C TYR A 105 -0.96 -4.11 -12.46
N GLN A 106 -1.50 -4.65 -13.57
CA GLN A 106 -2.41 -5.80 -13.58
C GLN A 106 -3.59 -5.60 -12.61
N ILE A 107 -4.16 -4.39 -12.60
CA ILE A 107 -5.24 -4.01 -11.70
C ILE A 107 -6.48 -4.85 -11.99
N GLN A 108 -6.84 -5.68 -11.02
CA GLN A 108 -8.02 -6.55 -11.01
C GLN A 108 -8.55 -6.73 -9.59
N ASN A 109 -9.79 -7.17 -9.43
CA ASN A 109 -10.40 -7.42 -8.11
C ASN A 109 -10.25 -6.21 -7.14
N VAL A 110 -10.53 -5.01 -7.67
CA VAL A 110 -10.34 -3.74 -6.97
C VAL A 110 -11.08 -3.73 -5.64
N GLN A 111 -10.40 -3.31 -4.58
CA GLN A 111 -10.99 -3.02 -3.28
C GLN A 111 -10.82 -1.53 -2.99
N GLN A 112 -11.90 -0.92 -2.51
CA GLN A 112 -11.92 0.46 -2.06
C GLN A 112 -12.29 0.53 -0.58
N LYS A 113 -11.56 1.35 0.18
CA LYS A 113 -11.82 1.62 1.59
C LYS A 113 -11.66 3.12 1.83
N SER A 114 -12.63 3.72 2.52
CA SER A 114 -12.53 5.11 2.95
C SER A 114 -12.33 5.19 4.46
N ILE A 115 -11.41 6.04 4.89
CA ILE A 115 -11.12 6.34 6.30
C ILE A 115 -11.13 7.85 6.43
N GLN A 116 -12.24 8.42 6.92
CA GLN A 116 -12.42 9.87 6.98
C GLN A 116 -12.23 10.51 5.59
N GLU A 117 -11.25 11.40 5.42
CA GLU A 117 -10.93 12.08 4.16
C GLU A 117 -9.95 11.29 3.26
N ILE A 118 -9.52 10.10 3.70
CA ILE A 118 -8.56 9.24 2.99
C ILE A 118 -9.35 8.21 2.18
N THR A 119 -9.05 8.11 0.89
CA THR A 119 -9.55 7.02 0.03
C THR A 119 -8.42 6.07 -0.32
N ILE A 120 -8.61 4.77 -0.07
CA ILE A 120 -7.64 3.73 -0.37
C ILE A 120 -8.19 2.89 -1.51
N PHE A 121 -7.47 2.85 -2.62
CA PHE A 121 -7.67 1.87 -3.69
C PHE A 121 -6.60 0.79 -3.60
N SER A 122 -6.99 -0.44 -3.85
CA SER A 122 -6.05 -1.55 -3.81
C SER A 122 -6.43 -2.68 -4.76
N SER A 123 -5.42 -3.39 -5.24
CA SER A 123 -5.56 -4.55 -6.12
C SER A 123 -4.45 -5.54 -5.80
N TYR A 124 -4.75 -6.83 -5.87
CA TYR A 124 -3.80 -7.89 -5.61
C TYR A 124 -3.84 -8.95 -6.70
N ASN A 125 -2.66 -9.23 -7.27
CA ASN A 125 -2.44 -10.36 -8.14
C ASN A 125 -1.88 -11.55 -7.33
N LYS A 126 -2.67 -12.62 -7.27
CA LYS A 126 -2.31 -13.88 -6.60
C LYS A 126 -1.18 -14.63 -7.31
N GLU A 127 -1.11 -14.55 -8.64
CA GLU A 127 -0.13 -15.27 -9.47
C GLU A 127 1.28 -14.72 -9.28
N GLU A 128 1.40 -13.39 -9.17
CA GLU A 128 2.66 -12.67 -8.97
C GLU A 128 3.02 -12.46 -7.49
N ALA A 129 2.10 -12.81 -6.57
CA ALA A 129 2.19 -12.45 -5.14
C ALA A 129 2.52 -10.96 -4.95
N HIS A 130 1.81 -10.11 -5.70
CA HIS A 130 2.06 -8.68 -5.78
C HIS A 130 0.76 -7.91 -5.62
N GLY A 131 0.76 -6.95 -4.70
CA GLY A 131 -0.36 -6.04 -4.50
C GLY A 131 0.06 -4.59 -4.61
N ILE A 132 -0.84 -3.78 -5.17
CA ILE A 132 -0.69 -2.34 -5.26
C ILE A 132 -1.77 -1.66 -4.43
N VAL A 133 -1.37 -0.61 -3.71
CA VAL A 133 -2.25 0.21 -2.87
C VAL A 133 -1.96 1.68 -3.17
N PHE A 134 -3.00 2.43 -3.50
CA PHE A 134 -2.94 3.88 -3.54
C PHE A 134 -3.74 4.46 -2.38
N VAL A 135 -3.13 5.39 -1.66
CA VAL A 135 -3.75 6.13 -0.55
C VAL A 135 -3.88 7.58 -0.99
N LEU A 136 -5.11 8.00 -1.25
CA LEU A 136 -5.44 9.33 -1.75
C LEU A 136 -5.88 10.21 -0.59
N GLU A 137 -5.12 11.27 -0.35
CA GLU A 137 -5.40 12.35 0.60
C GLU A 137 -5.56 13.67 -0.15
N ALA A 138 -6.04 14.73 0.49
CA ALA A 138 -6.36 15.99 -0.20
C ALA A 138 -5.23 16.62 -1.03
N GLN A 139 -3.95 16.39 -0.69
CA GLN A 139 -2.79 17.02 -1.35
C GLN A 139 -1.71 16.03 -1.77
N VAL A 140 -1.86 14.76 -1.42
CA VAL A 140 -0.82 13.77 -1.64
C VAL A 140 -1.47 12.44 -2.02
N VAL A 141 -0.84 11.74 -2.94
CA VAL A 141 -1.17 10.35 -3.24
C VAL A 141 0.05 9.52 -2.87
N HIS A 142 -0.14 8.57 -1.97
CA HIS A 142 0.89 7.57 -1.68
C HIS A 142 0.65 6.33 -2.52
N LYS A 143 1.73 5.74 -3.00
CA LYS A 143 1.74 4.44 -3.64
C LYS A 143 2.52 3.47 -2.76
N ILE A 144 1.92 2.31 -2.51
CA ILE A 144 2.52 1.23 -1.75
C ILE A 144 2.43 -0.03 -2.60
N GLU A 145 3.58 -0.66 -2.84
CA GLU A 145 3.66 -1.99 -3.46
C GLU A 145 4.03 -3.02 -2.40
N VAL A 146 3.35 -4.17 -2.42
CA VAL A 146 3.54 -5.27 -1.49
C VAL A 146 3.88 -6.52 -2.28
N PHE A 147 5.12 -6.99 -2.16
CA PHE A 147 5.57 -8.27 -2.68
C PHE A 147 5.49 -9.30 -1.56
N GLY A 148 4.48 -10.17 -1.61
CA GLY A 148 4.17 -11.13 -0.55
C GLY A 148 2.79 -11.73 -0.76
N GLN A 149 2.42 -12.71 0.07
CA GLN A 149 1.12 -13.39 -0.08
C GLN A 149 -0.06 -12.46 0.30
N GLN A 150 -1.28 -12.92 -0.02
CA GLN A 150 -2.52 -12.19 0.22
C GLN A 150 -2.64 -11.71 1.68
N LEU A 151 -2.16 -12.51 2.64
CA LEU A 151 -2.23 -12.17 4.06
C LEU A 151 -1.40 -10.92 4.36
N GLN A 152 -0.16 -10.84 3.86
CA GLN A 152 0.71 -9.68 4.04
C GLN A 152 0.11 -8.44 3.38
N PHE A 153 -0.41 -8.58 2.16
CA PHE A 153 -1.11 -7.49 1.48
C PHE A 153 -2.33 -6.97 2.26
N GLN A 154 -3.16 -7.87 2.77
CA GLN A 154 -4.32 -7.50 3.58
C GLN A 154 -3.92 -6.86 4.91
N ASN A 155 -2.84 -7.34 5.53
CA ASN A 155 -2.30 -6.70 6.73
C ASN A 155 -1.90 -5.24 6.46
N VAL A 156 -1.29 -4.93 5.31
CA VAL A 156 -0.97 -3.55 4.95
C VAL A 156 -2.22 -2.68 4.88
N ILE A 157 -3.25 -3.08 4.12
CA ILE A 157 -4.48 -2.30 3.96
C ILE A 157 -5.23 -2.10 5.29
N ASN A 158 -5.24 -3.14 6.13
CA ASN A 158 -5.93 -3.10 7.41
C ASN A 158 -5.23 -2.20 8.43
N ASN A 159 -3.92 -2.01 8.29
CA ASN A 159 -3.12 -1.20 9.19
C ASN A 159 -2.87 0.24 8.71
N ILE A 160 -3.41 0.63 7.55
CA ILE A 160 -3.51 2.06 7.18
C ILE A 160 -4.58 2.70 8.06
N ALA A 161 -4.21 3.79 8.73
CA ALA A 161 -5.08 4.51 9.66
C ALA A 161 -4.86 6.02 9.59
N ALA A 162 -5.89 6.77 10.00
CA ALA A 162 -5.77 8.20 10.20
C ALA A 162 -4.80 8.51 11.37
N ARG A 163 -4.05 9.61 11.24
CA ARG A 163 -3.09 10.11 12.21
C ARG A 163 -3.65 11.33 12.91
N PHE A 164 -3.64 11.30 14.25
CA PHE A 164 -4.07 12.36 15.14
C PHE A 164 -3.04 12.58 16.24
#